data_AF-A0A5C5W0E6-F1
#
_entry.id   AF-A0A5C5W0E6-F1
#
_cell.length_a   1.000
_cell.length_b   1.000
_cell.length_c   1.000
_cell.angle_alpha   90.00
_cell.angle_beta   90.00
_cell.angle_gamma   90.00
#
_symmetry.space_group_name_H-M   'P 1'
#
loop_
_entity.id
_entity.type
_entity.pdbx_description
1 polymer ?
#
loop_
_entity_poly.entity_id
_entity_poly.type
_entity_poly.pdbx_seq_one_letter_code
_entity_poly.pdbx_strand_id
1 'polypeptide(L)'
;MSSLQQTVALFLGTFVSEDLTCISAGLLIRGGRLAWPTGVAACVLGIFVSDLGLWLLGRLFGRRVLSWGWVRGRLPERRLKQYSDWFERRGLQLVIAARFLPGTRLPVFVAAGILGRRADRFALWALLAALLWTPALVLLVAALGDLVAGPFQQFFGGGWQAFLAALLVFWVAVRVAPRCVTPVGRAQLAAGAARLWRWEFWPMGVFYLPLAPWVAYLAVRHRGLTTPTAANPGIAPHGGVVGESKFEILSRLPQEWIVPSVLIPSGPAASRAAHLNDVIARRGWTFPLILKPDAGQRGAGLRLARDASAAAAYLESYPHPVVAQSYHPGPFEAGIFYYRFPREPHGRIFSITDKHFPAVVGDGTATIESLIWRHPRLRMQAPTFLARLNGQADRVPDRDERVPLAVAGNHCQGTMFCDGAHLITPALEQAIDAIARRFDGFFFGRFDVRYRDVDEFRMGRGFSIIELNGVTSESTNIYDPSWSLFRAYGVLARQWSILYAIGAQNRRLGHSPSRLGRIIADARAYYRDRRVNLPAD
;
A
#
# COMPACT_ATOMS: atom_id res chain seq x y z
N MET A 1 21.06 -28.50 -38.72
CA MET A 1 22.17 -28.06 -37.84
C MET A 1 23.07 -29.24 -37.58
N SER A 2 24.39 -29.08 -37.64
CA SER A 2 25.32 -30.13 -37.23
C SER A 2 25.24 -30.36 -35.71
N SER A 3 25.65 -31.54 -35.23
CA SER A 3 25.70 -31.87 -33.80
C SER A 3 26.54 -30.85 -33.00
N LEU A 4 27.60 -30.31 -33.60
CA LEU A 4 28.42 -29.24 -33.04
C LEU A 4 27.64 -27.93 -32.86
N GLN A 5 26.87 -27.50 -33.86
CA GLN A 5 26.06 -26.29 -33.78
C GLN A 5 24.99 -26.37 -32.68
N GLN A 6 24.36 -27.54 -32.50
CA GLN A 6 23.40 -27.77 -31.43
C GLN A 6 24.07 -27.74 -30.05
N THR A 7 25.26 -28.31 -29.93
CA THR A 7 26.05 -28.32 -28.68
C THR A 7 26.46 -26.90 -28.26
N VAL A 8 26.94 -26.09 -29.22
CA VAL A 8 27.29 -24.68 -28.97
C VAL A 8 26.04 -23.85 -28.64
N ALA A 9 24.92 -24.08 -29.32
CA ALA A 9 23.67 -23.39 -29.02
C ALA A 9 23.16 -23.71 -27.61
N LEU A 10 23.27 -24.96 -27.16
CA LEU A 10 22.95 -25.34 -25.78
C LEU A 10 23.91 -24.67 -24.79
N PHE A 11 25.22 -24.67 -25.04
CA PHE A 11 26.17 -23.97 -24.18
C PHE A 11 25.86 -22.47 -24.05
N LEU A 12 25.53 -21.78 -25.14
CA LEU A 12 25.20 -20.36 -25.10
C LEU A 12 23.80 -20.09 -24.50
N GLY A 13 22.87 -21.02 -24.70
CA GLY A 13 21.51 -20.92 -24.18
C GLY A 13 21.45 -20.85 -22.65
N THR A 14 22.38 -21.49 -21.94
CA THR A 14 22.40 -21.49 -20.47
C THR A 14 22.60 -20.09 -19.89
N PHE A 15 23.28 -19.19 -20.60
CA PHE A 15 23.47 -17.79 -20.18
C PHE A 15 22.17 -16.99 -20.20
N VAL A 16 21.22 -17.38 -21.04
CA VAL A 16 19.90 -16.73 -21.15
C VAL A 16 18.91 -17.41 -20.21
N SER A 17 18.82 -18.74 -20.28
CA SER A 17 17.93 -19.54 -19.45
C SER A 17 18.43 -20.97 -19.31
N GLU A 18 19.04 -21.26 -18.16
CA GLU A 18 19.55 -22.59 -17.82
C GLU A 18 18.44 -23.66 -17.88
N ASP A 19 17.28 -23.38 -17.28
CA ASP A 19 16.20 -24.37 -17.14
C ASP A 19 15.57 -24.70 -18.51
N LEU A 20 15.30 -23.68 -19.35
CA LEU A 20 14.78 -23.89 -20.71
C LEU A 20 15.80 -24.63 -21.60
N THR A 21 17.09 -24.36 -21.40
CA THR A 21 18.16 -25.00 -22.14
C THR A 21 18.32 -26.47 -21.75
N CYS A 22 18.22 -26.80 -20.45
CA CYS A 22 18.20 -28.19 -19.99
C CYS A 22 17.00 -28.95 -20.52
N ILE A 23 15.81 -28.33 -20.54
CA ILE A 23 14.60 -28.92 -21.13
C ILE A 23 14.81 -29.18 -22.62
N SER A 24 15.34 -28.18 -23.35
CA SER A 24 15.62 -28.30 -24.78
C SER A 24 16.65 -29.40 -25.08
N ALA A 25 17.70 -29.52 -24.26
CA ALA A 25 18.68 -30.59 -24.36
C ALA A 25 18.04 -31.96 -24.14
N GLY A 26 17.20 -32.12 -23.11
CA GLY A 26 16.48 -33.36 -22.83
C GLY A 26 15.57 -33.78 -23.99
N LEU A 27 14.84 -32.84 -24.59
CA LEU A 27 13.98 -33.09 -25.75
C LEU A 27 14.78 -33.48 -27.01
N LEU A 28 15.93 -32.84 -27.26
CA LEU A 28 16.82 -33.17 -28.39
C LEU A 28 17.45 -34.56 -28.23
N ILE A 29 17.80 -34.93 -26.99
CA ILE A 29 18.30 -36.27 -26.67
C ILE A 29 17.22 -37.32 -26.90
N ARG A 30 16.00 -37.07 -26.42
CA ARG A 30 14.86 -37.99 -26.62
C ARG A 30 14.52 -38.18 -28.10
N GLY A 31 14.56 -37.11 -28.89
CA GLY A 31 14.33 -37.16 -30.34
C GLY A 31 15.45 -37.79 -31.17
N GLY A 32 16.49 -38.36 -30.53
CA GLY A 32 17.63 -38.99 -31.20
C GLY A 32 18.54 -38.02 -31.97
N ARG A 33 18.34 -36.71 -31.82
CA ARG A 33 19.08 -35.68 -32.56
C ARG A 33 20.42 -35.33 -31.92
N LEU A 34 20.59 -35.63 -30.63
CA LEU A 34 21.79 -35.35 -29.86
C LEU A 34 22.12 -36.53 -28.95
N ALA A 35 23.38 -36.94 -28.90
CA ALA A 35 23.83 -37.95 -27.95
C ALA A 35 23.74 -37.41 -26.51
N TRP A 36 23.23 -38.22 -25.58
CA TRP A 36 23.02 -37.80 -24.20
C TRP A 36 24.29 -37.30 -23.47
N PRO A 37 25.50 -37.87 -23.68
CA PRO A 37 26.69 -37.37 -23.01
C PRO A 37 27.04 -35.95 -23.48
N THR A 38 26.88 -35.69 -24.78
CA THR A 38 27.18 -34.40 -25.41
C THR A 38 26.23 -33.32 -24.94
N GLY A 39 24.92 -33.61 -24.87
CA GLY A 39 23.92 -32.65 -24.40
C GLY A 39 24.06 -32.31 -22.91
N VAL A 40 24.33 -33.32 -22.08
CA VAL A 40 24.57 -33.11 -20.64
C VAL A 40 25.85 -32.33 -20.40
N ALA A 41 26.96 -32.69 -21.07
CA ALA A 41 28.23 -31.99 -20.95
C ALA A 41 28.12 -30.51 -21.36
N ALA A 42 27.43 -30.21 -22.48
CA ALA A 42 27.20 -28.84 -22.92
C ALA A 42 26.45 -28.01 -21.88
N CYS A 43 25.39 -28.56 -21.30
CA CYS A 43 24.60 -27.87 -20.28
C CYS A 43 25.39 -27.70 -18.97
N VAL A 44 26.12 -28.72 -18.53
CA VAL A 44 26.95 -28.64 -17.31
C VAL A 44 28.03 -27.56 -17.46
N LEU A 45 28.75 -27.56 -18.59
CA LEU A 45 29.79 -26.56 -18.86
C LEU A 45 29.20 -25.15 -18.98
N GLY A 46 28.10 -24.99 -19.70
CA GLY A 46 27.43 -23.69 -19.87
C GLY A 46 26.96 -23.11 -18.54
N ILE A 47 26.32 -23.93 -17.70
CA ILE A 47 25.83 -23.52 -16.37
C ILE A 47 27.00 -23.23 -15.41
N PHE A 48 28.07 -24.03 -15.48
CA PHE A 48 29.24 -23.78 -14.65
C PHE A 48 29.89 -22.43 -14.98
N VAL A 49 30.01 -22.10 -16.26
CA VAL A 49 30.57 -20.81 -16.70
C VAL A 49 29.64 -19.64 -16.36
N SER A 50 28.32 -19.77 -16.52
CA SER A 50 27.36 -18.72 -16.13
C SER A 50 27.42 -18.44 -14.62
N ASP A 51 27.49 -19.47 -13.78
CA ASP A 51 27.59 -19.36 -12.33
C ASP A 51 28.86 -18.61 -11.89
N LEU A 52 30.00 -18.95 -12.51
CA LEU A 52 31.26 -18.22 -12.31
C LEU A 52 31.14 -16.76 -12.75
N GLY A 53 30.43 -16.49 -13.85
CA GLY A 53 30.14 -15.14 -14.33
C GLY A 53 29.36 -14.31 -13.33
N LEU A 54 28.34 -14.88 -12.68
CA LEU A 54 27.55 -14.21 -11.64
C LEU A 54 28.40 -13.89 -10.39
N TRP A 55 29.24 -14.82 -9.98
CA TRP A 55 30.19 -14.59 -8.89
C TRP A 55 31.21 -13.50 -9.24
N LEU A 56 31.77 -13.55 -10.45
CA LEU A 56 32.76 -12.58 -10.93
C LEU A 56 32.15 -11.17 -11.02
N LEU A 57 30.90 -11.07 -11.45
CA LEU A 57 30.16 -9.81 -11.49
C LEU A 57 30.04 -9.19 -10.09
N GLY A 58 29.71 -10.00 -9.07
CA GLY A 58 29.72 -9.56 -7.68
C GLY A 58 31.11 -9.19 -7.16
N ARG A 59 32.16 -9.90 -7.60
CA ARG A 59 33.56 -9.68 -7.17
C ARG A 59 34.18 -8.42 -7.76
N LEU A 60 33.98 -8.16 -9.06
CA LEU A 60 34.57 -7.03 -9.79
C LEU A 60 33.87 -5.71 -9.48
N PHE A 61 32.53 -5.71 -9.46
CA PHE A 61 31.74 -4.50 -9.29
C PHE A 61 31.29 -4.27 -7.83
N GLY A 62 31.47 -5.26 -6.95
CA GLY A 62 31.19 -5.15 -5.52
C GLY A 62 29.77 -4.66 -5.24
N ARG A 63 29.64 -3.74 -4.27
CA ARG A 63 28.33 -3.15 -3.92
C ARG A 63 27.71 -2.30 -5.05
N ARG A 64 28.48 -1.86 -6.07
CA ARG A 64 27.92 -1.08 -7.19
C ARG A 64 26.89 -1.87 -7.99
N VAL A 65 26.97 -3.20 -8.01
CA VAL A 65 25.98 -4.06 -8.68
C VAL A 65 24.58 -3.88 -8.08
N LEU A 66 24.48 -3.55 -6.79
CA LEU A 66 23.20 -3.40 -6.09
C LEU A 66 22.42 -2.16 -6.55
N SER A 67 23.07 -1.20 -7.21
CA SER A 67 22.40 -0.02 -7.78
C SER A 67 21.69 -0.34 -9.10
N TRP A 68 22.01 -1.46 -9.76
CA TRP A 68 21.40 -1.84 -11.03
C TRP A 68 19.96 -2.31 -10.82
N GLY A 69 19.01 -1.72 -11.55
CA GLY A 69 17.57 -1.89 -11.29
C GLY A 69 17.09 -3.36 -11.26
N TRP A 70 17.64 -4.22 -12.13
CA TRP A 70 17.28 -5.64 -12.20
C TRP A 70 17.92 -6.51 -11.10
N VAL A 71 19.07 -6.09 -10.55
CA VAL A 71 19.71 -6.74 -9.39
C VAL A 71 19.04 -6.26 -8.10
N ARG A 72 18.81 -4.96 -7.95
CA ARG A 72 18.18 -4.36 -6.77
C ARG A 72 16.85 -5.02 -6.41
N GLY A 73 16.06 -5.39 -7.42
CA GLY A 73 14.79 -6.10 -7.22
C GLY A 73 14.95 -7.53 -6.69
N ARG A 74 16.08 -8.19 -6.95
CA ARG A 74 16.36 -9.59 -6.53
C ARG A 74 17.28 -9.71 -5.32
N LEU A 75 18.21 -8.77 -5.14
CA LEU A 75 19.16 -8.68 -4.05
C LEU A 75 19.10 -7.27 -3.41
N PRO A 76 18.08 -6.98 -2.58
CA PRO A 76 18.07 -5.76 -1.79
C PRO A 76 19.15 -5.83 -0.70
N GLU A 77 19.69 -4.67 -0.31
CA GLU A 77 20.82 -4.57 0.63
C GLU A 77 20.57 -5.28 1.98
N ARG A 78 19.31 -5.26 2.47
CA ARG A 78 18.89 -6.00 3.67
C ARG A 78 19.11 -7.52 3.57
N ARG A 79 18.95 -8.11 2.37
CA ARG A 79 19.22 -9.55 2.16
C ARG A 79 20.71 -9.86 2.08
N LEU A 80 21.55 -8.90 1.68
CA LEU A 80 23.00 -9.11 1.64
C LEU A 80 23.55 -9.45 3.04
N LYS A 81 23.04 -8.78 4.07
CA LYS A 81 23.38 -9.09 5.47
C LYS A 81 22.95 -10.52 5.85
N GLN A 82 21.73 -10.92 5.50
CA GLN A 82 21.24 -12.28 5.74
C GLN A 82 22.10 -13.34 5.05
N TYR A 83 22.53 -13.09 3.81
CA TYR A 83 23.43 -14.00 3.10
C TYR A 83 24.82 -14.05 3.74
N SER A 84 25.31 -12.95 4.32
CA SER A 84 26.56 -12.95 5.10
C SER A 84 26.48 -13.94 6.26
N ASP A 85 25.44 -13.80 7.10
CA ASP A 85 25.21 -14.67 8.26
C ASP A 85 25.03 -16.14 7.84
N TRP A 86 24.35 -16.39 6.72
CA TRP A 86 24.15 -17.73 6.18
C TRP A 86 25.45 -18.36 5.68
N PHE A 87 26.28 -17.61 4.95
CA PHE A 87 27.59 -18.07 4.50
C PHE A 87 28.55 -18.30 5.66
N GLU A 88 28.42 -17.57 6.77
CA GLU A 88 29.19 -17.83 7.99
C GLU A 88 28.77 -19.14 8.68
N ARG A 89 27.47 -19.43 8.74
CA ARG A 89 26.95 -20.63 9.40
C ARG A 89 27.09 -21.92 8.59
N ARG A 90 26.83 -21.87 7.28
CA ARG A 90 26.76 -23.05 6.39
C ARG A 90 27.83 -23.09 5.30
N GLY A 91 28.67 -22.05 5.20
CA GLY A 91 29.67 -21.96 4.14
C GLY A 91 29.04 -21.91 2.74
N LEU A 92 29.80 -22.34 1.73
CA LEU A 92 29.37 -22.33 0.33
C LEU A 92 28.41 -23.48 -0.05
N GLN A 93 27.99 -24.32 0.91
CA GLN A 93 26.94 -25.33 0.69
C GLN A 93 25.60 -24.70 0.25
N LEU A 94 25.40 -23.42 0.59
CA LEU A 94 24.28 -22.60 0.10
C LEU A 94 24.22 -22.51 -1.43
N VAL A 95 25.34 -22.70 -2.14
CA VAL A 95 25.37 -22.69 -3.61
C VAL A 95 24.55 -23.85 -4.18
N ILE A 96 24.64 -25.03 -3.56
CA ILE A 96 23.82 -26.19 -3.93
C ILE A 96 22.35 -25.91 -3.64
N ALA A 97 22.03 -25.44 -2.43
CA ALA A 97 20.65 -25.15 -2.03
C ALA A 97 19.99 -24.09 -2.94
N ALA A 98 20.76 -23.07 -3.36
CA ALA A 98 20.27 -22.01 -4.22
C ALA A 98 19.84 -22.49 -5.61
N ARG A 99 20.27 -23.68 -6.05
CA ARG A 99 19.82 -24.30 -7.31
C ARG A 99 18.45 -24.95 -7.20
N PHE A 100 18.12 -25.51 -6.04
CA PHE A 100 16.82 -26.13 -5.80
C PHE A 100 15.70 -25.09 -5.59
N LEU A 101 16.05 -23.82 -5.35
CA LEU A 101 15.10 -22.74 -5.14
C LEU A 101 15.08 -21.79 -6.36
N PRO A 102 13.95 -21.71 -7.11
CA PRO A 102 13.83 -20.80 -8.23
C PRO A 102 14.05 -19.33 -7.82
N GLY A 103 14.90 -18.62 -8.55
CA GLY A 103 15.16 -17.19 -8.35
C GLY A 103 16.16 -16.84 -7.23
N THR A 104 16.71 -17.82 -6.50
CA THR A 104 17.75 -17.56 -5.48
C THR A 104 19.19 -17.63 -5.99
N ARG A 105 19.44 -18.22 -7.16
CA ARG A 105 20.78 -18.34 -7.77
C ARG A 105 21.49 -17.00 -7.92
N LEU A 106 20.89 -16.07 -8.67
CA LEU A 106 21.42 -14.72 -8.90
C LEU A 106 21.77 -13.99 -7.60
N PRO A 107 20.83 -13.82 -6.63
CA PRO A 107 21.17 -13.10 -5.40
C PRO A 107 22.23 -13.80 -4.57
N VAL A 108 22.25 -15.14 -4.48
CA VAL A 108 23.23 -15.89 -3.68
C VAL A 108 24.63 -15.84 -4.32
N PHE A 109 24.75 -16.00 -5.64
CA PHE A 109 26.04 -16.08 -6.32
C PHE A 109 26.70 -14.69 -6.45
N VAL A 110 25.89 -13.67 -6.77
CA VAL A 110 26.35 -12.28 -6.74
C VAL A 110 26.74 -11.87 -5.32
N ALA A 111 25.95 -12.23 -4.29
CA ALA A 111 26.30 -11.97 -2.91
C ALA A 111 27.61 -12.66 -2.50
N ALA A 112 27.86 -13.90 -2.92
CA ALA A 112 29.11 -14.61 -2.67
C ALA A 112 30.33 -13.86 -3.25
N GLY A 113 30.18 -13.28 -4.45
CA GLY A 113 31.19 -12.43 -5.08
C GLY A 113 31.42 -11.12 -4.32
N ILE A 114 30.34 -10.42 -3.93
CA ILE A 114 30.40 -9.16 -3.17
C ILE A 114 31.06 -9.36 -1.80
N LEU A 115 30.73 -10.46 -1.12
CA LEU A 115 31.29 -10.83 0.19
C LEU A 115 32.72 -11.40 0.08
N GLY A 116 33.29 -11.41 -1.13
CA GLY A 116 34.68 -11.78 -1.36
C GLY A 116 35.01 -13.23 -1.03
N ARG A 117 34.05 -14.16 -1.16
CA ARG A 117 34.29 -15.58 -0.96
C ARG A 117 35.31 -16.09 -2.00
N ARG A 118 36.21 -16.98 -1.59
CA ARG A 118 37.33 -17.45 -2.42
C ARG A 118 36.82 -18.19 -3.68
N ALA A 119 37.46 -17.89 -4.82
CA ALA A 119 37.06 -18.39 -6.14
C ALA A 119 37.16 -19.91 -6.27
N ASP A 120 38.23 -20.49 -5.73
CA ASP A 120 38.52 -21.92 -5.68
C ASP A 120 37.36 -22.71 -5.05
N ARG A 121 36.91 -22.27 -3.87
CA ARG A 121 35.82 -22.92 -3.15
C ARG A 121 34.48 -22.68 -3.84
N PHE A 122 34.22 -21.48 -4.37
CA PHE A 122 32.97 -21.22 -5.09
C PHE A 122 32.87 -22.10 -6.34
N ALA A 123 33.94 -22.18 -7.14
CA ALA A 123 34.01 -23.03 -8.33
C ALA A 123 33.76 -24.50 -8.00
N LEU A 124 34.38 -25.03 -6.94
CA LEU A 124 34.14 -26.41 -6.50
C LEU A 124 32.65 -26.67 -6.20
N TRP A 125 32.04 -25.80 -5.38
CA TRP A 125 30.64 -25.97 -5.00
C TRP A 125 29.66 -25.74 -6.17
N ALA A 126 29.97 -24.80 -7.07
CA ALA A 126 29.19 -24.56 -8.28
C ALA A 126 29.27 -25.75 -9.24
N LEU A 127 30.44 -26.35 -9.42
CA LEU A 127 30.64 -27.54 -10.25
C LEU A 127 29.91 -28.75 -9.66
N LEU A 128 30.02 -29.00 -8.36
CA LEU A 128 29.27 -30.06 -7.68
C LEU A 128 27.77 -29.87 -7.83
N ALA A 129 27.29 -28.64 -7.71
CA ALA A 129 25.89 -28.30 -7.94
C ALA A 129 25.46 -28.53 -9.40
N ALA A 130 26.36 -28.25 -10.37
CA ALA A 130 26.18 -28.54 -11.81
C ALA A 130 26.07 -30.01 -12.12
N LEU A 131 27.02 -30.80 -11.62
CA LEU A 131 27.07 -32.23 -11.85
C LEU A 131 25.91 -32.96 -11.16
N LEU A 132 25.37 -32.43 -10.06
CA LEU A 132 24.23 -33.03 -9.38
C LEU A 132 22.90 -32.69 -10.07
N TRP A 133 22.65 -31.40 -10.34
CA TRP A 133 21.34 -30.94 -10.79
C TRP A 133 21.12 -31.10 -12.30
N THR A 134 22.13 -30.75 -13.11
CA THR A 134 21.96 -30.64 -14.56
C THR A 134 21.73 -31.99 -15.22
N PRO A 135 22.50 -33.05 -14.95
CA PRO A 135 22.22 -34.38 -15.51
C PRO A 135 20.86 -34.90 -15.05
N ALA A 136 20.52 -34.72 -13.78
CA ALA A 136 19.23 -35.13 -13.24
C ALA A 136 18.08 -34.47 -14.02
N LEU A 137 18.11 -33.16 -14.23
CA LEU A 137 17.06 -32.44 -14.97
C LEU A 137 17.00 -32.83 -16.46
N VAL A 138 18.14 -32.89 -17.14
CA VAL A 138 18.21 -33.21 -18.58
C VAL A 138 17.73 -34.65 -18.84
N LEU A 139 18.19 -35.61 -18.03
CA LEU A 139 17.80 -37.01 -18.16
C LEU A 139 16.35 -37.24 -17.72
N LEU A 140 15.87 -36.53 -16.69
CA LEU A 140 14.47 -36.57 -16.29
C LEU A 140 13.56 -36.10 -17.41
N VAL A 141 13.89 -35.00 -18.09
CA VAL A 141 13.13 -34.51 -19.25
C VAL A 141 13.24 -35.48 -20.43
N ALA A 142 14.41 -36.07 -20.67
CA ALA A 142 14.59 -37.06 -21.72
C ALA A 142 13.77 -38.34 -21.48
N ALA A 143 13.61 -38.75 -20.21
CA ALA A 143 12.88 -39.98 -19.83
C ALA A 143 11.36 -39.76 -19.65
N LEU A 144 10.96 -38.64 -19.02
CA LEU A 144 9.56 -38.33 -18.69
C LEU A 144 8.90 -37.34 -19.65
N GLY A 145 9.61 -36.91 -20.70
CA GLY A 145 9.11 -35.94 -21.67
C GLY A 145 7.74 -36.29 -22.22
N ASP A 146 7.49 -37.57 -22.50
CA ASP A 146 6.21 -38.05 -23.06
C ASP A 146 5.08 -38.10 -22.01
N LEU A 147 5.40 -38.38 -20.74
CA LEU A 147 4.43 -38.39 -19.63
C LEU A 147 3.94 -36.98 -19.26
N VAL A 148 4.78 -35.97 -19.46
CA VAL A 148 4.42 -34.57 -19.21
C VAL A 148 3.86 -33.93 -20.48
N ALA A 149 4.46 -34.17 -21.65
CA ALA A 149 4.01 -33.58 -22.91
C ALA A 149 2.67 -34.15 -23.39
N GLY A 150 2.37 -35.43 -23.14
CA GLY A 150 1.11 -36.05 -23.56
C GLY A 150 -0.14 -35.40 -22.98
N PRO A 151 -0.31 -35.38 -21.63
CA PRO A 151 -1.43 -34.69 -20.98
C PRO A 151 -1.43 -33.18 -21.27
N PHE A 152 -0.24 -32.58 -21.37
CA PHE A 152 -0.10 -31.15 -21.57
C PHE A 152 -0.50 -30.70 -22.98
N GLN A 153 -0.15 -31.47 -24.02
CA GLN A 153 -0.61 -31.26 -25.39
C GLN A 153 -2.11 -31.56 -25.55
N GLN A 154 -2.66 -32.52 -24.80
CA GLN A 154 -4.09 -32.80 -24.80
C GLN A 154 -4.92 -31.66 -24.18
N PHE A 155 -4.47 -31.07 -23.07
CA PHE A 155 -5.22 -30.01 -22.37
C PHE A 155 -4.98 -28.60 -22.95
N PHE A 156 -3.76 -28.29 -23.40
CA PHE A 156 -3.40 -26.93 -23.85
C PHE A 156 -3.11 -26.83 -25.35
N GLY A 157 -3.22 -27.93 -26.11
CA GLY A 157 -2.92 -28.00 -27.54
C GLY A 157 -1.42 -28.06 -27.85
N GLY A 158 -1.09 -28.03 -29.14
CA GLY A 158 0.29 -27.88 -29.64
C GLY A 158 0.62 -26.42 -29.96
N GLY A 159 1.86 -25.98 -29.73
CA GLY A 159 2.36 -24.66 -30.12
C GLY A 159 2.74 -23.74 -28.96
N TRP A 160 3.02 -22.47 -29.28
CA TRP A 160 3.53 -21.47 -28.32
C TRP A 160 2.54 -21.11 -27.20
N GLN A 161 1.23 -21.27 -27.43
CA GLN A 161 0.19 -21.01 -26.43
C GLN A 161 0.26 -22.01 -25.27
N ALA A 162 0.45 -23.30 -25.58
CA ALA A 162 0.66 -24.33 -24.56
C ALA A 162 1.91 -24.02 -23.73
N PHE A 163 3.01 -23.63 -24.38
CA PHE A 163 4.23 -23.21 -23.69
C PHE A 163 3.99 -22.01 -22.75
N LEU A 164 3.25 -20.99 -23.17
CA LEU A 164 2.89 -19.86 -22.30
C LEU A 164 1.99 -20.28 -21.14
N ALA A 165 1.03 -21.17 -21.36
CA ALA A 165 0.20 -21.74 -20.30
C ALA A 165 1.06 -22.51 -19.29
N ALA A 166 2.05 -23.28 -19.76
CA ALA A 166 2.97 -24.03 -18.90
C ALA A 166 3.79 -23.09 -18.04
N LEU A 167 4.33 -22.04 -18.65
CA LEU A 167 5.07 -20.99 -17.95
C LEU A 167 4.21 -20.28 -16.91
N LEU A 168 2.95 -19.99 -17.23
CA LEU A 168 2.01 -19.38 -16.30
C LEU A 168 1.70 -20.32 -15.14
N VAL A 169 1.37 -21.59 -15.40
CA VAL A 169 1.09 -22.61 -14.36
C VAL A 169 2.31 -22.80 -13.47
N PHE A 170 3.50 -22.96 -14.04
CA PHE A 170 4.74 -23.06 -13.29
C PHE A 170 5.00 -21.80 -12.45
N TRP A 171 4.83 -20.62 -13.03
CA TRP A 171 4.99 -19.35 -12.33
C TRP A 171 4.01 -19.21 -11.16
N VAL A 172 2.73 -19.57 -11.36
CA VAL A 172 1.71 -19.61 -10.30
C VAL A 172 2.11 -20.63 -9.24
N ALA A 173 2.48 -21.85 -9.62
CA ALA A 173 2.87 -22.92 -8.70
C ALA A 173 4.05 -22.51 -7.81
N VAL A 174 5.12 -21.95 -8.38
CA VAL A 174 6.30 -21.47 -7.64
C VAL A 174 5.94 -20.33 -6.68
N ARG A 175 4.91 -19.53 -6.98
CA ARG A 175 4.47 -18.43 -6.10
C ARG A 175 3.45 -18.89 -5.05
N VAL A 176 2.58 -19.84 -5.37
CA VAL A 176 1.45 -20.24 -4.52
C VAL A 176 1.81 -21.42 -3.63
N ALA A 177 2.49 -22.45 -4.17
CA ALA A 177 2.78 -23.68 -3.43
C ALA A 177 3.56 -23.43 -2.13
N PRO A 178 4.62 -22.60 -2.08
CA PRO A 178 5.31 -22.32 -0.80
C PRO A 178 4.42 -21.63 0.22
N ARG A 179 3.43 -20.84 -0.22
CA ARG A 179 2.47 -20.16 0.66
C ARG A 179 1.41 -21.12 1.19
N CYS A 180 1.10 -22.21 0.51
CA CYS A 180 0.13 -23.19 1.01
C CYS A 180 0.64 -23.96 2.24
N VAL A 181 1.97 -24.08 2.38
CA VAL A 181 2.60 -24.87 3.46
C VAL A 181 2.38 -24.23 4.83
N THR A 182 2.55 -22.91 4.95
CA THR A 182 2.48 -22.21 6.25
C THR A 182 1.07 -21.68 6.53
N PRO A 183 0.63 -21.64 7.81
CA PRO A 183 -0.66 -21.03 8.18
C PRO A 183 -0.79 -19.58 7.72
N VAL A 184 0.28 -18.78 7.91
CA VAL A 184 0.35 -17.39 7.47
C VAL A 184 0.29 -17.29 5.95
N GLY A 185 0.99 -18.17 5.21
CA GLY A 185 0.94 -18.18 3.76
C GLY A 185 -0.46 -18.51 3.23
N ARG A 186 -1.18 -19.46 3.84
CA ARG A 186 -2.59 -19.75 3.50
C ARG A 186 -3.49 -18.55 3.78
N ALA A 187 -3.29 -17.86 4.90
CA ALA A 187 -4.02 -16.63 5.22
C ALA A 187 -3.73 -15.51 4.21
N GLN A 188 -2.49 -15.36 3.74
CA GLN A 188 -2.12 -14.41 2.68
C GLN A 188 -2.80 -14.73 1.34
N LEU A 189 -2.88 -16.01 0.96
CA LEU A 189 -3.60 -16.43 -0.25
C LEU A 189 -5.10 -16.15 -0.13
N ALA A 190 -5.71 -16.50 1.01
CA ALA A 190 -7.11 -16.21 1.29
C ALA A 190 -7.40 -14.70 1.28
N ALA A 191 -6.50 -13.89 1.85
CA ALA A 191 -6.57 -12.43 1.79
C ALA A 191 -6.44 -11.89 0.36
N GLY A 192 -5.56 -12.49 -0.46
CA GLY A 192 -5.44 -12.17 -1.88
C GLY A 192 -6.73 -12.45 -2.64
N ALA A 193 -7.30 -13.64 -2.48
CA ALA A 193 -8.55 -14.04 -3.10
C ALA A 193 -9.74 -13.17 -2.65
N ALA A 194 -9.83 -12.88 -1.35
CA ALA A 194 -10.90 -12.04 -0.81
C ALA A 194 -10.89 -10.62 -1.39
N ARG A 195 -9.70 -10.03 -1.60
CA ARG A 195 -9.55 -8.70 -2.21
C ARG A 195 -9.98 -8.63 -3.68
N LEU A 196 -10.09 -9.76 -4.38
CA LEU A 196 -10.62 -9.78 -5.75
C LEU A 196 -12.11 -9.45 -5.79
N TRP A 197 -12.87 -9.94 -4.80
CA TRP A 197 -14.33 -9.76 -4.73
C TRP A 197 -14.75 -8.62 -3.81
N ARG A 198 -13.94 -8.31 -2.80
CA ARG A 198 -14.16 -7.17 -1.89
C ARG A 198 -13.58 -5.91 -2.49
N TRP A 199 -14.40 -5.26 -3.30
CA TRP A 199 -14.05 -4.07 -4.05
C TRP A 199 -13.62 -2.88 -3.17
N GLU A 200 -13.97 -2.86 -1.87
CA GLU A 200 -13.46 -1.89 -0.89
C GLU A 200 -11.92 -1.87 -0.80
N PHE A 201 -11.25 -2.96 -1.19
CA PHE A 201 -9.78 -3.07 -1.21
C PHE A 201 -9.16 -2.89 -2.60
N TRP A 202 -9.96 -2.59 -3.62
CA TRP A 202 -9.43 -2.42 -4.97
C TRP A 202 -8.52 -1.20 -5.06
N PRO A 203 -7.49 -1.24 -5.92
CA PRO A 203 -6.70 -0.06 -6.21
C PRO A 203 -7.60 1.08 -6.70
N MET A 204 -7.41 2.28 -6.15
CA MET A 204 -8.25 3.46 -6.48
C MET A 204 -8.37 3.70 -7.99
N GLY A 205 -7.30 3.51 -8.76
CA GLY A 205 -7.36 3.68 -10.22
C GLY A 205 -8.33 2.73 -10.91
N VAL A 206 -8.41 1.47 -10.44
CA VAL A 206 -9.34 0.46 -10.97
C VAL A 206 -10.77 0.79 -10.55
N PHE A 207 -10.95 1.15 -9.28
CA PHE A 207 -12.26 1.52 -8.73
C PHE A 207 -12.83 2.78 -9.40
N TYR A 208 -12.02 3.79 -9.73
CA TYR A 208 -12.50 5.02 -10.35
C TYR A 208 -12.62 4.97 -11.88
N LEU A 209 -12.06 3.95 -12.54
CA LEU A 209 -12.06 3.85 -14.01
C LEU A 209 -13.49 3.89 -14.61
N PRO A 210 -14.49 3.16 -14.08
CA PRO A 210 -15.85 3.22 -14.63
C PRO A 210 -16.56 4.56 -14.44
N LEU A 211 -16.08 5.41 -13.52
CA LEU A 211 -16.66 6.73 -13.25
C LEU A 211 -16.13 7.80 -14.23
N ALA A 212 -15.02 7.54 -14.93
CA ALA A 212 -14.38 8.51 -15.81
C ALA A 212 -15.30 9.04 -16.94
N PRO A 213 -16.11 8.21 -17.63
CA PRO A 213 -17.05 8.71 -18.65
C PRO A 213 -18.09 9.68 -18.07
N TRP A 214 -18.59 9.41 -16.85
CA TRP A 214 -19.54 10.29 -16.18
C TRP A 214 -18.92 11.64 -15.82
N VAL A 215 -17.71 11.64 -15.27
CA VAL A 215 -16.97 12.87 -14.96
C VAL A 215 -16.64 13.66 -16.23
N ALA A 216 -16.29 12.98 -17.32
CA ALA A 216 -16.08 13.63 -18.62
C ALA A 216 -17.36 14.28 -19.15
N TYR A 217 -18.51 13.61 -19.06
CA TYR A 217 -19.81 14.19 -19.39
C TYR A 217 -20.10 15.44 -18.54
N LEU A 218 -19.89 15.39 -17.23
CA LEU A 218 -20.07 16.54 -16.35
C LEU A 218 -19.12 17.70 -16.69
N ALA A 219 -17.86 17.41 -17.03
CA ALA A 219 -16.90 18.41 -17.47
C ALA A 219 -17.37 19.14 -18.74
N VAL A 220 -17.95 18.43 -19.71
CA VAL A 220 -18.54 19.03 -20.91
C VAL A 220 -19.79 19.84 -20.55
N ARG A 221 -20.74 19.23 -19.82
CA ARG A 221 -22.00 19.87 -19.41
C ARG A 221 -21.78 21.17 -18.64
N HIS A 222 -20.78 21.20 -17.77
CA HIS A 222 -20.42 22.36 -16.96
C HIS A 222 -19.25 23.16 -17.54
N ARG A 223 -18.90 22.97 -18.83
CA ARG A 223 -17.95 23.80 -19.60
C ARG A 223 -16.57 23.96 -18.92
N GLY A 224 -16.00 22.89 -18.40
CA GLY A 224 -14.62 22.90 -17.91
C GLY A 224 -14.28 21.76 -16.96
N LEU A 225 -13.14 21.11 -17.20
CA LEU A 225 -12.62 20.02 -16.38
C LEU A 225 -12.31 20.45 -14.94
N THR A 226 -11.85 21.68 -14.74
CA THR A 226 -11.46 22.20 -13.42
C THR A 226 -12.59 22.89 -12.68
N THR A 227 -13.82 22.89 -13.21
CA THR A 227 -15.00 23.50 -12.58
C THR A 227 -15.18 23.13 -11.10
N PRO A 228 -14.93 21.87 -10.66
CA PRO A 228 -15.00 21.51 -9.25
C PRO A 228 -14.13 22.36 -8.30
N THR A 229 -13.01 22.91 -8.79
CA THR A 229 -12.11 23.74 -7.95
C THR A 229 -12.74 25.05 -7.49
N ALA A 230 -13.82 25.50 -8.14
CA ALA A 230 -14.58 26.67 -7.71
C ALA A 230 -15.68 26.33 -6.69
N ALA A 231 -15.83 25.06 -6.29
CA ALA A 231 -16.92 24.66 -5.39
C ALA A 231 -16.74 25.22 -3.97
N ASN A 232 -15.51 25.38 -3.49
CA ASN A 232 -15.21 26.02 -2.20
C ASN A 232 -14.26 27.22 -2.37
N PRO A 233 -14.75 28.41 -2.76
CA PRO A 233 -13.91 29.59 -2.91
C PRO A 233 -13.14 29.98 -1.63
N GLY A 234 -13.68 29.61 -0.47
CA GLY A 234 -13.08 29.86 0.83
C GLY A 234 -11.91 28.93 1.18
N ILE A 235 -11.66 27.86 0.42
CA ILE A 235 -10.55 26.94 0.71
C ILE A 235 -9.45 27.13 -0.33
N ALA A 236 -8.30 27.65 0.12
CA ALA A 236 -7.13 27.83 -0.72
C ALA A 236 -6.09 26.72 -0.49
N PRO A 237 -5.35 26.29 -1.55
CA PRO A 237 -5.60 26.57 -2.96
C PRO A 237 -6.67 25.62 -3.56
N HIS A 238 -7.21 26.02 -4.70
CA HIS A 238 -8.03 25.16 -5.58
C HIS A 238 -9.30 24.55 -4.97
N GLY A 239 -9.87 25.12 -3.90
CA GLY A 239 -11.03 24.55 -3.21
C GLY A 239 -10.71 23.33 -2.35
N GLY A 240 -9.43 23.06 -2.09
CA GLY A 240 -8.96 21.88 -1.35
C GLY A 240 -8.70 20.67 -2.24
N VAL A 241 -8.11 20.89 -3.43
CA VAL A 241 -7.65 19.79 -4.30
C VAL A 241 -6.29 19.24 -3.86
N VAL A 242 -5.36 20.12 -3.53
CA VAL A 242 -4.01 19.74 -3.11
C VAL A 242 -3.33 20.92 -2.44
N GLY A 243 -2.59 20.66 -1.37
CA GLY A 243 -1.73 21.66 -0.73
C GLY A 243 -2.46 22.60 0.23
N GLU A 244 -3.73 22.35 0.54
CA GLU A 244 -4.46 23.10 1.57
C GLU A 244 -3.87 22.89 2.98
N SER A 245 -3.84 23.97 3.78
CA SER A 245 -3.46 23.90 5.19
C SER A 245 -4.63 23.37 6.02
N LYS A 246 -4.41 22.27 6.73
CA LYS A 246 -5.41 21.71 7.64
C LYS A 246 -5.71 22.65 8.79
N PHE A 247 -4.69 23.31 9.32
CA PHE A 247 -4.89 24.26 10.41
C PHE A 247 -5.68 25.48 9.96
N GLU A 248 -5.39 26.02 8.77
CA GLU A 248 -6.14 27.18 8.23
C GLU A 248 -7.63 26.85 8.04
N ILE A 249 -7.96 25.68 7.49
CA ILE A 249 -9.36 25.25 7.35
C ILE A 249 -10.01 25.09 8.74
N LEU A 250 -9.35 24.41 9.67
CA LEU A 250 -9.89 24.19 11.01
C LEU A 250 -10.07 25.49 11.80
N SER A 251 -9.14 26.44 11.70
CA SER A 251 -9.17 27.70 12.46
C SER A 251 -10.29 28.64 12.00
N ARG A 252 -10.80 28.45 10.78
CA ARG A 252 -11.95 29.19 10.23
C ARG A 252 -13.30 28.62 10.64
N LEU A 253 -13.34 27.44 11.25
CA LEU A 253 -14.55 26.92 11.88
C LEU A 253 -14.77 27.58 13.25
N PRO A 254 -16.01 27.57 13.74
CA PRO A 254 -16.29 28.04 15.11
C PRO A 254 -15.51 27.21 16.13
N GLN A 255 -14.78 27.90 17.02
CA GLN A 255 -13.79 27.28 17.90
C GLN A 255 -14.42 26.34 18.94
N GLU A 256 -15.68 26.58 19.30
CA GLU A 256 -16.46 25.75 20.22
C GLU A 256 -16.77 24.34 19.66
N TRP A 257 -16.67 24.15 18.35
CA TRP A 257 -16.95 22.88 17.69
C TRP A 257 -15.70 22.12 17.26
N ILE A 258 -14.50 22.68 17.35
CA ILE A 258 -13.27 22.00 16.94
C ILE A 258 -12.52 21.45 18.15
N VAL A 259 -11.77 20.37 17.94
CA VAL A 259 -10.80 19.95 18.95
C VAL A 259 -9.68 20.99 19.04
N PRO A 260 -9.30 21.46 20.25
CA PRO A 260 -8.26 22.47 20.42
C PRO A 260 -6.99 22.12 19.65
N SER A 261 -6.54 23.05 18.82
CA SER A 261 -5.45 22.83 17.86
C SER A 261 -4.49 24.02 17.83
N VAL A 262 -3.23 23.75 17.46
CA VAL A 262 -2.21 24.77 17.22
C VAL A 262 -1.30 24.34 16.07
N LEU A 263 -0.84 25.30 15.27
CA LEU A 263 0.17 25.08 14.25
C LEU A 263 1.57 25.26 14.83
N ILE A 264 2.40 24.24 14.71
CA ILE A 264 3.83 24.28 14.99
C ILE A 264 4.55 24.49 13.66
N PRO A 265 5.12 25.69 13.38
CA PRO A 265 5.76 25.99 12.11
C PRO A 265 7.06 25.20 11.92
N SER A 266 7.57 25.20 10.68
CA SER A 266 8.91 24.70 10.37
C SER A 266 9.98 25.46 11.16
N GLY A 267 11.07 24.79 11.52
CA GLY A 267 12.16 25.38 12.28
C GLY A 267 12.98 24.33 13.02
N PRO A 268 13.99 24.75 13.80
CA PRO A 268 14.82 23.85 14.61
C PRO A 268 13.97 23.02 15.58
N ALA A 269 14.26 21.72 15.68
CA ALA A 269 13.46 20.78 16.48
C ALA A 269 13.31 21.21 17.95
N ALA A 270 14.39 21.70 18.58
CA ALA A 270 14.39 22.17 19.96
C ALA A 270 13.44 23.36 20.17
N SER A 271 13.49 24.37 19.28
CA SER A 271 12.60 25.54 19.34
C SER A 271 11.13 25.16 19.15
N ARG A 272 10.86 24.19 18.26
CA ARG A 272 9.52 23.66 18.02
C ARG A 272 8.97 22.89 19.21
N ALA A 273 9.78 22.05 19.84
CA ALA A 273 9.41 21.33 21.05
C ALA A 273 9.16 22.29 22.24
N ALA A 274 10.01 23.31 22.39
CA ALA A 274 9.83 24.36 23.40
C ALA A 274 8.52 25.14 23.18
N HIS A 275 8.22 25.53 21.93
CA HIS A 275 6.96 26.18 21.60
C HIS A 275 5.74 25.28 21.91
N LEU A 276 5.80 23.99 21.57
CA LEU A 276 4.72 23.06 21.92
C LEU A 276 4.52 22.97 23.44
N ASN A 277 5.60 22.85 24.22
CA ASN A 277 5.52 22.80 25.67
C ASN A 277 4.95 24.07 26.30
N ASP A 278 5.31 25.24 25.76
CA ASP A 278 4.74 26.53 26.18
C ASP A 278 3.24 26.61 25.89
N VAL A 279 2.79 26.14 24.71
CA VAL A 279 1.35 26.06 24.40
C VAL A 279 0.63 25.11 25.35
N ILE A 280 1.21 23.93 25.63
CA ILE A 280 0.63 22.95 26.56
C ILE A 280 0.44 23.59 27.93
N ALA A 281 1.46 24.28 28.45
CA ALA A 281 1.39 24.94 29.75
C ALA A 281 0.37 26.08 29.79
N ARG A 282 0.38 26.98 28.79
CA ARG A 282 -0.53 28.14 28.74
C ARG A 282 -1.99 27.74 28.56
N ARG A 283 -2.26 26.67 27.80
CA ARG A 283 -3.62 26.21 27.51
C ARG A 283 -4.09 25.10 28.45
N GLY A 284 -3.27 24.67 29.40
CA GLY A 284 -3.60 23.58 30.33
C GLY A 284 -3.87 22.25 29.62
N TRP A 285 -3.17 21.97 28.52
CA TRP A 285 -3.36 20.70 27.80
C TRP A 285 -2.67 19.55 28.53
N THR A 286 -3.22 18.35 28.37
CA THR A 286 -2.61 17.12 28.87
C THR A 286 -2.33 16.16 27.71
N PHE A 287 -1.33 15.32 27.88
CA PHE A 287 -1.11 14.20 26.98
C PHE A 287 -2.21 13.13 27.16
N PRO A 288 -2.51 12.34 26.11
CA PRO A 288 -1.85 12.33 24.80
C PRO A 288 -2.29 13.47 23.86
N LEU A 289 -1.44 13.79 22.89
CA LEU A 289 -1.70 14.74 21.81
C LEU A 289 -1.62 14.05 20.44
N ILE A 290 -2.41 14.52 19.49
CA ILE A 290 -2.30 14.14 18.08
C ILE A 290 -1.37 15.13 17.38
N LEU A 291 -0.33 14.60 16.74
CA LEU A 291 0.55 15.34 15.85
C LEU A 291 0.30 14.88 14.43
N LYS A 292 -0.02 15.81 13.52
CA LYS A 292 -0.26 15.51 12.11
C LYS A 292 0.37 16.57 11.20
N PRO A 293 0.86 16.22 10.01
CA PRO A 293 1.33 17.21 9.04
C PRO A 293 0.22 18.21 8.69
N ASP A 294 0.57 19.49 8.57
CA ASP A 294 -0.38 20.52 8.19
C ASP A 294 -0.87 20.36 6.75
N ALA A 295 0.03 19.98 5.84
CA ALA A 295 -0.29 19.55 4.49
C ALA A 295 -0.09 18.04 4.38
N GLY A 296 -1.19 17.28 4.22
CA GLY A 296 -1.10 15.82 4.17
C GLY A 296 -2.42 15.13 3.84
N GLN A 297 -2.38 14.01 3.11
CA GLN A 297 -3.57 13.24 2.73
C GLN A 297 -3.55 11.83 3.35
N ARG A 298 -4.75 11.28 3.60
CA ARG A 298 -4.98 9.90 4.05
C ARG A 298 -4.26 9.55 5.36
N GLY A 299 -4.26 10.46 6.32
CA GLY A 299 -3.67 10.25 7.66
C GLY A 299 -2.16 9.98 7.65
N ALA A 300 -1.45 10.22 6.54
CA ALA A 300 -0.01 9.98 6.47
C ALA A 300 0.74 10.86 7.48
N GLY A 301 1.59 10.24 8.30
CA GLY A 301 2.38 10.93 9.31
C GLY A 301 1.59 11.33 10.57
N LEU A 302 0.35 10.88 10.77
CA LEU A 302 -0.35 11.07 12.04
C LEU A 302 0.32 10.25 13.15
N ARG A 303 0.52 10.85 14.33
CA ARG A 303 1.18 10.25 15.49
C ARG A 303 0.40 10.57 16.76
N LEU A 304 0.24 9.58 17.65
CA LEU A 304 -0.28 9.78 19.00
C LEU A 304 0.90 9.96 19.96
N ALA A 305 1.23 11.20 20.29
CA ALA A 305 2.26 11.50 21.28
C ALA A 305 1.69 11.28 22.69
N ARG A 306 2.20 10.26 23.40
CA ARG A 306 1.77 9.92 24.77
C ARG A 306 2.43 10.76 25.85
N ASP A 307 3.52 11.43 25.51
CA ASP A 307 4.31 12.27 26.40
C ASP A 307 5.12 13.30 25.57
N ALA A 308 5.79 14.21 26.28
CA ALA A 308 6.59 15.26 25.67
C ALA A 308 7.80 14.74 24.89
N SER A 309 8.38 13.60 25.31
CA SER A 309 9.52 12.98 24.62
C SER A 309 9.10 12.43 23.26
N ALA A 310 7.98 11.71 23.20
CA ALA A 310 7.38 11.20 21.99
C ALA A 310 7.00 12.33 21.02
N ALA A 311 6.49 13.45 21.55
CA ALA A 311 6.20 14.65 20.75
C ALA A 311 7.48 15.27 20.15
N ALA A 312 8.53 15.43 20.97
CA ALA A 312 9.80 15.98 20.52
C ALA A 312 10.46 15.11 19.44
N ALA A 313 10.47 13.78 19.63
CA ALA A 313 11.00 12.83 18.65
C ALA A 313 10.25 12.90 17.30
N TYR A 314 8.93 13.10 17.34
CA TYR A 314 8.16 13.31 16.12
C TYR A 314 8.56 14.61 15.40
N LEU A 315 8.64 15.73 16.13
CA LEU A 315 9.02 17.03 15.58
C LEU A 315 10.45 17.06 15.02
N GLU A 316 11.36 16.29 15.60
CA GLU A 316 12.71 16.08 15.08
C GLU A 316 12.69 15.29 13.77
N SER A 317 11.91 14.21 13.71
CA SER A 317 11.79 13.37 12.52
C SER A 317 11.03 14.04 11.35
N TYR A 318 10.24 15.09 11.63
CA TYR A 318 9.40 15.76 10.65
C TYR A 318 9.61 17.29 10.65
N PRO A 319 10.51 17.83 9.80
CA PRO A 319 10.93 19.23 9.84
C PRO A 319 9.93 20.24 9.23
N HIS A 320 8.78 19.77 8.73
CA HIS A 320 7.74 20.60 8.10
C HIS A 320 6.64 21.00 9.12
N PRO A 321 5.69 21.91 8.77
CA PRO A 321 4.67 22.36 9.69
C PRO A 321 3.77 21.22 10.18
N VAL A 322 3.44 21.25 11.47
CA VAL A 322 2.69 20.20 12.17
C VAL A 322 1.53 20.83 12.93
N VAL A 323 0.35 20.23 12.82
CA VAL A 323 -0.78 20.55 13.68
C VAL A 323 -0.69 19.67 14.92
N ALA A 324 -0.56 20.31 16.08
CA ALA A 324 -0.72 19.67 17.38
C ALA A 324 -2.16 19.88 17.86
N GLN A 325 -2.84 18.80 18.20
CA GLN A 325 -4.26 18.79 18.53
C GLN A 325 -4.48 17.95 19.81
N SER A 326 -5.32 18.42 20.73
CA SER A 326 -5.70 17.64 21.91
C SER A 326 -6.32 16.30 21.50
N TYR A 327 -6.09 15.25 22.27
CA TYR A 327 -6.68 13.94 21.95
C TYR A 327 -8.14 13.86 22.40
N HIS A 328 -9.07 13.70 21.45
CA HIS A 328 -10.45 13.36 21.77
C HIS A 328 -10.60 11.82 21.85
N PRO A 329 -10.94 11.23 23.01
CA PRO A 329 -10.85 9.79 23.22
C PRO A 329 -11.88 8.94 22.46
N GLY A 330 -12.94 9.55 21.92
CA GLY A 330 -14.03 8.81 21.28
C GLY A 330 -15.03 8.31 22.34
N PRO A 331 -15.68 7.13 22.15
CA PRO A 331 -15.19 6.02 21.32
C PRO A 331 -15.58 6.11 19.83
N PHE A 332 -16.51 6.99 19.48
CA PHE A 332 -17.05 7.05 18.13
C PHE A 332 -16.37 8.11 17.28
N GLU A 333 -16.25 7.82 15.98
CA GLU A 333 -15.81 8.75 14.96
C GLU A 333 -16.75 8.62 13.76
N ALA A 334 -17.13 9.75 13.17
CA ALA A 334 -17.98 9.78 11.98
C ALA A 334 -17.47 10.77 10.94
N GLY A 335 -17.67 10.45 9.67
CA GLY A 335 -17.45 11.36 8.55
C GLY A 335 -18.77 11.88 8.00
N ILE A 336 -19.13 13.13 8.29
CA ILE A 336 -20.38 13.76 7.83
C ILE A 336 -20.09 14.47 6.52
N PHE A 337 -20.64 13.94 5.43
CA PHE A 337 -20.53 14.56 4.11
C PHE A 337 -21.62 15.60 3.94
N TYR A 338 -21.24 16.85 3.72
CA TYR A 338 -22.14 18.00 3.66
C TYR A 338 -22.04 18.70 2.31
N TYR A 339 -23.17 19.22 1.83
CA TYR A 339 -23.18 20.17 0.74
C TYR A 339 -24.26 21.24 0.88
N ARG A 340 -24.06 22.37 0.21
CA ARG A 340 -25.05 23.45 0.06
C ARG A 340 -24.86 24.09 -1.30
N PHE A 341 -25.94 24.30 -2.06
CA PHE A 341 -25.82 25.10 -3.27
C PHE A 341 -25.64 26.58 -2.92
N PRO A 342 -24.80 27.35 -3.64
CA PRO A 342 -24.46 28.73 -3.27
C PRO A 342 -25.63 29.69 -3.04
N ARG A 343 -26.77 29.46 -3.72
CA ARG A 343 -27.99 30.27 -3.60
C ARG A 343 -28.99 29.73 -2.59
N GLU A 344 -28.76 28.55 -2.04
CA GLU A 344 -29.67 27.93 -1.07
C GLU A 344 -29.36 28.42 0.34
N PRO A 345 -30.40 28.75 1.14
CA PRO A 345 -30.21 29.24 2.50
C PRO A 345 -29.68 28.17 3.46
N HIS A 346 -29.95 26.89 3.15
CA HIS A 346 -29.61 25.74 3.98
C HIS A 346 -28.95 24.65 3.14
N GLY A 347 -27.92 24.02 3.70
CA GLY A 347 -27.32 22.80 3.16
C GLY A 347 -27.97 21.53 3.68
N ARG A 348 -27.37 20.40 3.30
CA ARG A 348 -27.84 19.05 3.62
C ARG A 348 -26.68 18.11 3.95
N ILE A 349 -26.95 17.13 4.79
CA ILE A 349 -26.08 15.97 4.98
C ILE A 349 -26.32 15.01 3.82
N PHE A 350 -25.32 14.85 2.96
CA PHE A 350 -25.36 13.92 1.83
C PHE A 350 -25.25 12.45 2.28
N SER A 351 -24.41 12.20 3.29
CA SER A 351 -24.16 10.90 3.90
C SER A 351 -23.42 11.04 5.23
N ILE A 352 -23.47 10.00 6.06
CA ILE A 352 -22.59 9.84 7.21
C ILE A 352 -21.85 8.52 7.04
N THR A 353 -20.55 8.55 7.26
CA THR A 353 -19.71 7.35 7.40
C THR A 353 -19.54 7.05 8.87
N ASP A 354 -20.06 5.93 9.34
CA ASP A 354 -19.79 5.43 10.68
C ASP A 354 -18.47 4.65 10.67
N LYS A 355 -17.52 5.02 11.54
CA LYS A 355 -16.14 4.52 11.49
C LYS A 355 -15.87 3.56 12.65
N HIS A 356 -15.67 2.29 12.31
CA HIS A 356 -15.44 1.23 13.29
C HIS A 356 -13.95 0.88 13.35
N PHE A 357 -13.32 1.22 14.48
CA PHE A 357 -11.90 0.98 14.69
C PHE A 357 -11.59 -0.52 14.78
N PRO A 358 -10.54 -0.98 14.08
CA PRO A 358 -10.14 -2.37 14.10
C PRO A 358 -9.59 -2.73 15.49
N ALA A 359 -9.99 -3.90 15.99
CA ALA A 359 -9.48 -4.46 17.22
C ALA A 359 -9.43 -5.99 17.08
N VAL A 360 -8.53 -6.63 17.84
CA VAL A 360 -8.60 -8.06 18.11
C VAL A 360 -9.16 -8.29 19.51
N VAL A 361 -9.85 -9.41 19.70
CA VAL A 361 -10.30 -9.87 21.00
C VAL A 361 -9.46 -11.09 21.37
N GLY A 362 -8.87 -11.07 22.55
CA GLY A 362 -8.03 -12.17 23.04
C GLY A 362 -8.85 -13.42 23.32
N ASP A 363 -8.29 -14.57 22.96
CA ASP A 363 -8.83 -15.88 23.33
C ASP A 363 -8.06 -16.51 24.52
N GLY A 364 -7.06 -15.80 25.05
CA GLY A 364 -6.15 -16.24 26.11
C GLY A 364 -5.03 -17.19 25.66
N THR A 365 -4.91 -17.48 24.36
CA THR A 365 -3.97 -18.49 23.85
C THR A 365 -3.19 -18.06 22.61
N ALA A 366 -3.81 -17.32 21.70
CA ALA A 366 -3.23 -16.90 20.44
C ALA A 366 -2.57 -15.53 20.55
N THR A 367 -1.43 -15.37 19.86
CA THR A 367 -0.77 -14.06 19.77
C THR A 367 -1.61 -13.07 18.96
N ILE A 368 -1.39 -11.76 19.16
CA ILE A 368 -2.02 -10.70 18.37
C ILE A 368 -1.80 -10.93 16.87
N GLU A 369 -0.59 -11.32 16.44
CA GLU A 369 -0.32 -11.65 15.05
C GLU A 369 -1.22 -12.79 14.54
N SER A 370 -1.34 -13.87 15.31
CA SER A 370 -2.16 -15.02 14.93
C SER A 370 -3.63 -14.62 14.80
N LEU A 371 -4.15 -13.83 15.75
CA LEU A 371 -5.52 -13.32 15.73
C LEU A 371 -5.79 -12.45 14.48
N ILE A 372 -4.85 -11.57 14.11
CA ILE A 372 -4.95 -10.75 12.90
C ILE A 372 -5.02 -11.62 11.63
N TRP A 373 -4.14 -12.61 11.50
CA TRP A 373 -4.11 -13.48 10.31
C TRP A 373 -5.32 -14.43 10.21
N ARG A 374 -5.88 -14.85 11.35
CA ARG A 374 -7.10 -15.67 11.40
C ARG A 374 -8.36 -14.86 11.07
N HIS A 375 -8.38 -13.58 11.46
CA HIS A 375 -9.57 -12.76 11.29
C HIS A 375 -9.90 -12.52 9.80
N PRO A 376 -11.14 -12.78 9.33
CA PRO A 376 -11.52 -12.71 7.92
C PRO A 376 -11.24 -11.37 7.22
N ARG A 377 -11.51 -10.26 7.93
CA ARG A 377 -11.23 -8.89 7.49
C ARG A 377 -9.78 -8.44 7.72
N LEU A 378 -9.30 -8.47 8.97
CA LEU A 378 -7.99 -7.90 9.34
C LEU A 378 -6.82 -8.49 8.53
N ARG A 379 -6.89 -9.78 8.16
CA ARG A 379 -5.86 -10.42 7.32
C ARG A 379 -5.60 -9.72 5.97
N MET A 380 -6.57 -8.98 5.43
CA MET A 380 -6.41 -8.24 4.17
C MET A 380 -5.50 -7.02 4.31
N GLN A 381 -5.30 -6.53 5.54
CA GLN A 381 -4.42 -5.42 5.88
C GLN A 381 -3.41 -5.79 6.99
N ALA A 382 -3.17 -7.09 7.22
CA ALA A 382 -2.26 -7.58 8.26
C ALA A 382 -0.88 -6.90 8.26
N PRO A 383 -0.19 -6.69 7.11
CA PRO A 383 1.10 -6.00 7.12
C PRO A 383 1.05 -4.58 7.71
N THR A 384 -0.07 -3.88 7.53
CA THR A 384 -0.28 -2.52 8.07
C THR A 384 -0.44 -2.55 9.58
N PHE A 385 -1.19 -3.51 10.13
CA PHE A 385 -1.36 -3.66 11.57
C PHE A 385 -0.05 -4.10 12.23
N LEU A 386 0.60 -5.15 11.71
CA LEU A 386 1.82 -5.71 12.29
C LEU A 386 2.97 -4.69 12.33
N ALA A 387 3.07 -3.82 11.33
CA ALA A 387 4.09 -2.76 11.30
C ALA A 387 3.93 -1.72 12.44
N ARG A 388 2.75 -1.60 13.04
CA ARG A 388 2.42 -0.61 14.09
C ARG A 388 2.39 -1.16 15.50
N LEU A 389 2.40 -2.49 15.66
CA LEU A 389 2.36 -3.12 16.97
C LEU A 389 3.64 -2.91 17.80
N ASN A 390 4.69 -2.26 17.27
CA ASN A 390 5.91 -1.89 17.99
C ASN A 390 6.51 -3.04 18.83
N GLY A 391 6.54 -4.26 18.27
CA GLY A 391 7.07 -5.45 18.95
C GLY A 391 6.06 -6.21 19.82
N GLN A 392 4.79 -5.79 19.88
CA GLN A 392 3.73 -6.49 20.62
C GLN A 392 3.06 -7.62 19.81
N ALA A 393 3.51 -7.90 18.59
CA ALA A 393 2.89 -8.90 17.72
C ALA A 393 2.80 -10.29 18.36
N ASP A 394 3.80 -10.66 19.17
CA ASP A 394 3.91 -11.94 19.87
C ASP A 394 3.19 -11.98 21.23
N ARG A 395 2.62 -10.86 21.69
CA ARG A 395 1.84 -10.82 22.93
C ARG A 395 0.59 -11.67 22.76
N VAL A 396 0.26 -12.48 23.78
CA VAL A 396 -1.02 -13.18 23.92
C VAL A 396 -1.94 -12.30 24.79
N PRO A 397 -3.03 -11.73 24.24
CA PRO A 397 -4.00 -10.98 25.04
C PRO A 397 -4.84 -11.92 25.91
N ASP A 398 -5.26 -11.43 27.07
CA ASP A 398 -6.15 -12.18 27.96
C ASP A 398 -7.48 -12.48 27.27
N ARG A 399 -8.20 -13.50 27.75
CA ARG A 399 -9.52 -13.80 27.21
C ARG A 399 -10.44 -12.58 27.35
N ASP A 400 -11.12 -12.23 26.26
CA ASP A 400 -11.99 -11.06 26.12
C ASP A 400 -11.29 -9.70 26.18
N GLU A 401 -9.95 -9.66 26.27
CA GLU A 401 -9.19 -8.42 26.16
C GLU A 401 -9.32 -7.85 24.74
N ARG A 402 -9.87 -6.64 24.62
CA ARG A 402 -9.98 -5.93 23.34
C ARG A 402 -8.73 -5.08 23.10
N VAL A 403 -7.90 -5.51 22.15
CA VAL A 403 -6.68 -4.79 21.75
C VAL A 403 -6.95 -3.96 20.49
N PRO A 404 -6.95 -2.61 20.57
CA PRO A 404 -7.13 -1.75 19.39
C PRO A 404 -5.93 -1.82 18.45
N LEU A 405 -6.18 -1.83 17.14
CA LEU A 405 -5.17 -1.90 16.10
C LEU A 405 -4.96 -0.58 15.33
N ALA A 406 -5.80 0.42 15.60
CA ALA A 406 -5.66 1.77 15.04
C ALA A 406 -6.21 2.82 16.00
N VAL A 407 -5.61 4.01 15.99
CA VAL A 407 -6.01 5.16 16.81
C VAL A 407 -6.88 6.16 16.02
N ALA A 408 -6.80 6.16 14.69
CA ALA A 408 -7.48 7.12 13.81
C ALA A 408 -8.38 6.44 12.77
N GLY A 409 -9.52 7.09 12.47
CA GLY A 409 -10.59 6.55 11.64
C GLY A 409 -10.29 6.63 10.14
N ASN A 410 -9.24 5.94 9.70
CA ASN A 410 -8.79 5.96 8.31
C ASN A 410 -8.81 4.55 7.71
N HIS A 411 -9.41 4.41 6.52
CA HIS A 411 -9.59 3.11 5.87
C HIS A 411 -8.26 2.42 5.54
N CYS A 412 -7.26 3.17 5.10
CA CYS A 412 -5.94 2.58 4.82
C CYS A 412 -5.23 2.07 6.09
N GLN A 413 -5.69 2.50 7.27
CA GLN A 413 -5.24 2.02 8.57
C GLN A 413 -6.10 0.87 9.12
N GLY A 414 -7.11 0.40 8.37
CA GLY A 414 -7.92 -0.75 8.72
C GLY A 414 -9.26 -0.43 9.39
N THR A 415 -9.58 0.85 9.55
CA THR A 415 -10.90 1.27 10.00
C THR A 415 -11.95 0.84 9.00
N MET A 416 -12.99 0.16 9.48
CA MET A 416 -14.13 -0.21 8.66
C MET A 416 -15.08 0.99 8.56
N PHE A 417 -15.49 1.29 7.33
CA PHE A 417 -16.42 2.37 7.04
C PHE A 417 -17.79 1.75 6.76
N CYS A 418 -18.79 2.13 7.53
CA CYS A 418 -20.17 1.66 7.42
C CYS A 418 -21.10 2.82 7.10
N ASP A 419 -22.27 2.50 6.55
CA ASP A 419 -23.31 3.49 6.29
C ASP A 419 -23.95 3.99 7.58
N GLY A 420 -23.73 5.26 7.88
CA GLY A 420 -24.23 5.96 9.06
C GLY A 420 -25.58 6.62 8.85
N ALA A 421 -26.40 6.18 7.87
CA ALA A 421 -27.69 6.82 7.56
C ALA A 421 -28.62 6.94 8.78
N HIS A 422 -28.56 5.97 9.70
CA HIS A 422 -29.31 5.96 10.96
C HIS A 422 -28.96 7.11 11.93
N LEU A 423 -27.79 7.74 11.76
CA LEU A 423 -27.33 8.89 12.54
C LEU A 423 -27.89 10.21 12.01
N ILE A 424 -28.40 10.24 10.78
CA ILE A 424 -28.92 11.46 10.16
C ILE A 424 -30.27 11.81 10.77
N THR A 425 -30.37 13.02 11.32
CA THR A 425 -31.61 13.60 11.84
C THR A 425 -31.72 15.06 11.38
N PRO A 426 -32.93 15.66 11.41
CA PRO A 426 -33.08 17.09 11.15
C PRO A 426 -32.26 17.97 12.12
N ALA A 427 -32.13 17.57 13.39
CA ALA A 427 -31.38 18.32 14.38
C ALA A 427 -29.88 18.34 14.09
N LEU A 428 -29.30 17.17 13.74
CA LEU A 428 -27.90 17.08 13.35
C LEU A 428 -27.64 17.85 12.04
N GLU A 429 -28.52 17.74 11.05
CA GLU A 429 -28.39 18.49 9.79
C GLU A 429 -28.40 20.01 10.01
N GLN A 430 -29.30 20.52 10.85
CA GLN A 430 -29.36 21.94 11.21
C GLN A 430 -28.09 22.40 11.93
N ALA A 431 -27.56 21.61 12.86
CA ALA A 431 -26.32 21.92 13.57
C ALA A 431 -25.12 22.00 12.60
N ILE A 432 -24.98 21.01 11.71
CA ILE A 432 -23.89 20.98 10.72
C ILE A 432 -24.02 22.11 9.70
N ASP A 433 -25.24 22.41 9.22
CA ASP A 433 -25.50 23.56 8.36
C ASP A 433 -25.12 24.88 9.05
N ALA A 434 -25.52 25.08 10.30
CA ALA A 434 -25.16 26.28 11.07
C ALA A 434 -23.64 26.46 11.23
N ILE A 435 -22.91 25.37 11.46
CA ILE A 435 -21.44 25.38 11.52
C ILE A 435 -20.86 25.71 10.14
N ALA A 436 -21.29 25.01 9.09
CA ALA A 436 -20.79 25.17 7.74
C ALA A 436 -21.02 26.59 7.19
N ARG A 437 -22.16 27.21 7.51
CA ARG A 437 -22.50 28.59 7.08
C ARG A 437 -21.59 29.66 7.68
N ARG A 438 -20.95 29.40 8.82
CA ARG A 438 -19.96 30.32 9.43
C ARG A 438 -18.61 30.28 8.73
N PHE A 439 -18.36 29.28 7.89
CA PHE A 439 -17.19 29.24 7.02
C PHE A 439 -17.53 29.90 5.67
N ASP A 440 -17.09 31.15 5.49
CA ASP A 440 -17.30 31.87 4.24
C ASP A 440 -16.62 31.16 3.03
N GLY A 441 -17.39 30.91 1.99
CA GLY A 441 -16.95 30.21 0.78
C GLY A 441 -16.81 28.68 0.91
N PHE A 442 -17.42 28.04 1.91
CA PHE A 442 -17.52 26.58 2.01
C PHE A 442 -18.92 26.07 1.64
N PHE A 443 -18.97 25.10 0.72
CA PHE A 443 -20.21 24.57 0.16
C PHE A 443 -20.23 23.06 -0.02
N PHE A 444 -19.08 22.39 0.00
CA PHE A 444 -18.99 20.96 -0.29
C PHE A 444 -17.80 20.34 0.44
N GLY A 445 -18.02 19.34 1.28
CA GLY A 445 -16.92 18.71 1.99
C GLY A 445 -17.35 17.66 3.00
N ARG A 446 -16.37 17.13 3.73
CA ARG A 446 -16.60 16.16 4.80
C ARG A 446 -16.03 16.66 6.12
N PHE A 447 -16.89 16.75 7.13
CA PHE A 447 -16.50 16.93 8.52
C PHE A 447 -16.17 15.56 9.13
N ASP A 448 -14.94 15.36 9.56
CA ASP A 448 -14.59 14.23 10.41
C ASP A 448 -14.74 14.69 11.87
N VAL A 449 -15.58 13.98 12.63
CA VAL A 449 -15.96 14.33 14.01
C VAL A 449 -15.73 13.15 14.95
N ARG A 450 -15.49 13.45 16.22
CA ARG A 450 -15.53 12.48 17.32
C ARG A 450 -16.59 12.85 18.33
N TYR A 451 -17.20 11.84 18.94
CA TYR A 451 -18.29 11.99 19.89
C TYR A 451 -18.34 10.81 20.86
N ARG A 452 -19.12 10.95 21.94
CA ARG A 452 -19.25 9.95 23.02
C ARG A 452 -20.61 9.29 23.05
N ASP A 453 -21.66 10.08 22.85
CA ASP A 453 -23.04 9.65 22.97
C ASP A 453 -23.74 9.77 21.61
N VAL A 454 -24.36 8.67 21.17
CA VAL A 454 -25.01 8.59 19.86
C VAL A 454 -26.27 9.46 19.83
N ASP A 455 -27.02 9.54 20.93
CA ASP A 455 -28.27 10.29 20.98
C ASP A 455 -28.00 11.80 21.05
N GLU A 456 -27.01 12.24 21.84
CA GLU A 456 -26.55 13.64 21.80
C GLU A 456 -26.06 14.02 20.41
N PHE A 457 -25.28 13.15 19.77
CA PHE A 457 -24.78 13.38 18.42
C PHE A 457 -25.93 13.51 17.41
N ARG A 458 -26.92 12.63 17.49
CA ARG A 458 -28.16 12.72 16.68
C ARG A 458 -29.00 13.95 17.00
N MET A 459 -28.84 14.56 18.17
CA MET A 459 -29.45 15.87 18.49
C MET A 459 -28.60 17.06 18.04
N GLY A 460 -27.49 16.83 17.33
CA GLY A 460 -26.57 17.88 16.89
C GLY A 460 -25.70 18.45 18.02
N ARG A 461 -25.44 17.67 19.08
CA ARG A 461 -24.68 18.06 20.27
C ARG A 461 -23.58 17.02 20.59
N GLY A 462 -22.69 17.33 21.53
CA GLY A 462 -21.76 16.33 22.08
C GLY A 462 -20.68 15.81 21.12
N PHE A 463 -20.34 16.56 20.06
CA PHE A 463 -19.29 16.19 19.11
C PHE A 463 -18.24 17.29 18.92
N SER A 464 -17.06 16.90 18.48
CA SER A 464 -15.97 17.81 18.11
C SER A 464 -15.40 17.45 16.75
N ILE A 465 -15.19 18.47 15.93
CA ILE A 465 -14.61 18.38 14.59
C ILE A 465 -13.09 18.23 14.73
N ILE A 466 -12.55 17.16 14.12
CA ILE A 466 -11.11 16.87 14.11
C ILE A 466 -10.45 17.26 12.77
N GLU A 467 -11.21 17.24 11.67
CA GLU A 467 -10.76 17.59 10.32
C GLU A 467 -11.95 18.03 9.46
N LEU A 468 -11.73 18.98 8.55
CA LEU A 468 -12.66 19.35 7.49
C LEU A 468 -11.95 19.19 6.15
N ASN A 469 -12.50 18.36 5.27
CA ASN A 469 -11.96 18.07 3.95
C ASN A 469 -12.78 18.79 2.87
N GLY A 470 -12.10 19.42 1.91
CA GLY A 470 -12.72 20.16 0.80
C GLY A 470 -13.18 19.27 -0.35
N VAL A 471 -12.96 19.72 -1.60
CA VAL A 471 -13.49 19.06 -2.81
C VAL A 471 -12.91 17.67 -3.10
N THR A 472 -11.79 17.30 -2.45
CA THR A 472 -11.21 15.96 -2.52
C THR A 472 -11.84 14.96 -1.57
N SER A 473 -12.77 15.42 -0.72
CA SER A 473 -13.53 14.52 0.13
C SER A 473 -14.39 13.58 -0.70
N GLU A 474 -14.45 12.33 -0.24
CA GLU A 474 -15.31 11.29 -0.78
C GLU A 474 -16.33 10.88 0.28
N SER A 475 -17.55 10.57 -0.17
CA SER A 475 -18.59 9.93 0.63
C SER A 475 -18.11 8.53 1.00
N THR A 476 -17.39 8.40 2.09
CA THR A 476 -16.68 7.17 2.47
C THR A 476 -17.58 6.04 2.96
N ASN A 477 -18.86 6.30 3.21
CA ASN A 477 -19.86 5.27 3.50
C ASN A 477 -20.08 4.32 2.31
N ILE A 478 -19.65 4.70 1.10
CA ILE A 478 -19.70 3.78 -0.03
C ILE A 478 -18.93 2.49 0.28
N TYR A 479 -17.83 2.55 1.03
CA TYR A 479 -17.00 1.39 1.39
C TYR A 479 -17.67 0.42 2.39
N ASP A 480 -18.95 0.60 2.69
CA ASP A 480 -19.73 -0.34 3.51
C ASP A 480 -19.65 -1.77 2.91
N PRO A 481 -19.15 -2.77 3.68
CA PRO A 481 -19.03 -4.13 3.19
C PRO A 481 -20.34 -4.80 2.78
N SER A 482 -21.49 -4.28 3.23
CA SER A 482 -22.82 -4.76 2.86
C SER A 482 -23.31 -4.20 1.52
N TRP A 483 -22.64 -3.19 0.95
CA TRP A 483 -23.07 -2.53 -0.27
C TRP A 483 -22.59 -3.25 -1.54
N SER A 484 -23.43 -3.16 -2.57
CA SER A 484 -23.04 -3.54 -3.92
C SER A 484 -22.20 -2.45 -4.59
N LEU A 485 -21.33 -2.86 -5.51
CA LEU A 485 -20.50 -1.94 -6.29
C LEU A 485 -21.35 -0.92 -7.08
N PHE A 486 -22.50 -1.33 -7.62
CA PHE A 486 -23.41 -0.43 -8.35
C PHE A 486 -24.01 0.66 -7.46
N ARG A 487 -24.37 0.32 -6.21
CA ARG A 487 -24.85 1.31 -5.23
C ARG A 487 -23.78 2.35 -4.93
N ALA A 488 -22.53 1.91 -4.74
CA ALA A 488 -21.39 2.79 -4.53
C ALA A 488 -21.19 3.76 -5.70
N TYR A 489 -21.23 3.27 -6.95
CA TYR A 489 -21.14 4.14 -8.13
C TYR A 489 -22.31 5.11 -8.26
N GLY A 490 -23.54 4.70 -7.89
CA GLY A 490 -24.69 5.61 -7.85
C GLY A 490 -24.48 6.79 -6.91
N VAL A 491 -23.92 6.54 -5.71
CA VAL A 491 -23.57 7.58 -4.75
C VAL A 491 -22.45 8.48 -5.28
N LEU A 492 -21.38 7.90 -5.84
CA LEU A 492 -20.30 8.67 -6.45
C LEU A 492 -20.78 9.54 -7.61
N ALA A 493 -21.60 9.00 -8.51
CA ALA A 493 -22.17 9.75 -9.61
C ALA A 493 -22.97 10.97 -9.12
N ARG A 494 -23.81 10.78 -8.09
CA ARG A 494 -24.58 11.86 -7.44
C ARG A 494 -23.65 12.90 -6.80
N GLN A 495 -22.63 12.46 -6.06
CA GLN A 495 -21.65 13.33 -5.42
C GLN A 495 -20.95 14.23 -6.45
N TRP A 496 -20.45 13.64 -7.54
CA TRP A 496 -19.78 14.39 -8.61
C TRP A 496 -20.71 15.36 -9.32
N SER A 497 -21.97 14.98 -9.57
CA SER A 497 -22.96 15.89 -10.16
C SER A 497 -23.21 17.12 -9.28
N ILE A 498 -23.35 16.93 -7.97
CA ILE A 498 -23.49 18.03 -7.01
C ILE A 498 -22.25 18.92 -7.03
N LEU A 499 -21.05 18.33 -6.94
CA LEU A 499 -19.79 19.06 -6.93
C LEU A 499 -19.63 19.95 -8.18
N TYR A 500 -19.89 19.40 -9.37
CA TYR A 500 -19.84 20.18 -10.62
C TYR A 500 -20.91 21.27 -10.67
N ALA A 501 -22.12 21.00 -10.18
CA ALA A 501 -23.18 21.99 -10.14
C ALA A 501 -22.86 23.15 -9.19
N ILE A 502 -22.33 22.88 -7.98
CA ILE A 502 -21.87 23.91 -7.04
C ILE A 502 -20.74 24.74 -7.67
N GLY A 503 -19.70 24.09 -8.22
CA GLY A 503 -18.61 24.80 -8.89
C GLY A 503 -19.07 25.68 -10.06
N ALA A 504 -20.04 25.21 -10.84
CA ALA A 504 -20.62 25.99 -11.93
C ALA A 504 -21.47 27.18 -11.43
N GLN A 505 -22.18 27.03 -10.31
CA GLN A 505 -22.91 28.14 -9.69
C GLN A 505 -21.95 29.20 -9.14
N ASN A 506 -20.93 28.80 -8.39
CA ASN A 506 -19.90 29.72 -7.90
C ASN A 506 -19.15 30.43 -9.03
N ARG A 507 -18.90 29.75 -10.16
CA ARG A 507 -18.37 30.40 -11.36
C ARG A 507 -19.27 31.49 -11.91
N ARG A 508 -20.60 31.29 -11.91
CA ARG A 508 -21.57 32.32 -12.30
C ARG A 508 -21.63 33.47 -11.29
N LEU A 509 -21.24 33.24 -10.04
CA LEU A 509 -21.11 34.26 -8.99
C LEU A 509 -19.75 34.98 -9.00
N GLY A 510 -18.88 34.69 -10.00
CA GLY A 510 -17.60 35.38 -10.19
C GLY A 510 -16.36 34.61 -9.71
N HIS A 511 -16.52 33.43 -9.09
CA HIS A 511 -15.38 32.63 -8.64
C HIS A 511 -14.79 31.79 -9.77
N SER A 512 -13.58 32.14 -10.23
CA SER A 512 -12.95 31.45 -11.35
C SER A 512 -12.41 30.07 -10.96
N PRO A 513 -12.71 29.00 -11.73
CA PRO A 513 -12.02 27.72 -11.59
C PRO A 513 -10.51 27.88 -11.78
N SER A 514 -9.75 27.06 -11.07
CA SER A 514 -8.30 27.05 -11.16
C SER A 514 -7.82 26.57 -12.53
N ARG A 515 -6.72 27.14 -13.01
CA ARG A 515 -6.08 26.71 -14.26
C ARG A 515 -5.43 25.33 -14.05
N LEU A 516 -5.66 24.41 -14.99
CA LEU A 516 -5.14 23.05 -14.91
C LEU A 516 -3.62 22.98 -14.72
N GLY A 517 -2.86 23.82 -15.43
CA GLY A 517 -1.40 23.89 -15.30
C GLY A 517 -0.93 24.23 -13.89
N ARG A 518 -1.66 25.11 -13.17
CA ARG A 518 -1.35 25.48 -11.79
C ARG A 518 -1.63 24.33 -10.82
N ILE A 519 -2.77 23.66 -10.98
CA ILE A 519 -3.11 22.46 -10.20
C ILE A 519 -2.03 21.38 -10.37
N ILE A 520 -1.57 21.14 -11.60
CA ILE A 520 -0.51 20.16 -11.87
C ILE A 520 0.81 20.59 -11.24
N ALA A 521 1.17 21.88 -11.30
CA ALA A 521 2.38 22.41 -10.69
C ALA A 521 2.36 22.25 -9.16
N ASP A 522 1.27 22.67 -8.51
CA ASP A 522 1.10 22.60 -7.06
C ASP A 522 1.01 21.13 -6.59
N ALA A 523 0.37 20.25 -7.37
CA ALA A 523 0.40 18.81 -7.11
C ALA A 523 1.81 18.23 -7.21
N ARG A 524 2.57 18.56 -8.26
CA ARG A 524 3.96 18.09 -8.40
C ARG A 524 4.86 18.58 -7.27
N ALA A 525 4.74 19.84 -6.88
CA ALA A 525 5.46 20.41 -5.75
C ALA A 525 5.10 19.66 -4.46
N TYR A 526 3.80 19.51 -4.17
CA TYR A 526 3.32 18.75 -3.03
C TYR A 526 3.87 17.32 -2.98
N TYR A 527 3.80 16.55 -4.08
CA TYR A 527 4.30 15.17 -4.10
C TYR A 527 5.83 15.05 -4.06
N ARG A 528 6.57 16.04 -4.57
CA ARG A 528 8.03 16.10 -4.44
C ARG A 528 8.44 16.36 -3.00
N ASP A 529 7.72 17.26 -2.32
CA ASP A 529 8.05 17.72 -0.98
C ASP A 529 7.42 16.80 0.10
N ARG A 530 6.52 15.89 -0.30
CA ARG A 530 5.94 14.81 0.52
C ARG A 530 6.99 13.74 0.86
N ARG A 531 7.97 14.10 1.68
CA ARG A 531 8.85 13.16 2.40
C ARG A 531 8.25 12.80 3.75
N VAL A 532 7.07 12.17 3.75
CA VAL A 532 6.56 11.50 4.95
C VAL A 532 7.01 10.04 4.89
N ASN A 533 8.26 9.77 5.28
CA ASN A 533 8.77 8.40 5.49
C ASN A 533 8.38 7.85 6.88
N LEU A 534 7.40 8.45 7.54
CA LEU A 534 6.92 8.04 8.84
C LEU A 534 5.63 7.22 8.68
N PRO A 535 5.63 5.94 9.10
CA PRO A 535 4.38 5.20 9.26
C PRO A 535 3.46 6.00 10.20
N ALA A 536 2.18 6.14 9.82
CA ALA A 536 1.19 6.68 10.74
C ALA A 536 0.93 5.67 11.87
N ASP A 537 0.74 6.15 13.10
CA ASP A 537 0.43 5.34 14.29
C ASP A 537 -0.96 4.66 14.21
#